data_AF-A0A6G8CR11-F1
#
_entry.id   AF-A0A6G8CR11-F1
#
_cell.length_a   1.000
_cell.length_b   1.000
_cell.length_c   1.000
_cell.angle_alpha   90.00
_cell.angle_beta   90.00
_cell.angle_gamma   90.00
#
_symmetry.space_group_name_H-M   'P 1'
#
loop_
_entity.id
_entity.type
_entity.pdbx_description
1 polymer ?
#
loop_
_entity_poly.entity_id
_entity_poly.type
_entity_poly.pdbx_seq_one_letter_code
_entity_poly.pdbx_strand_id
1 'polypeptide(L)'
;MPTVTNHSGLRNILRLDAVTCSAVAVLQLVLAQPLASLLGLDSMLLIGSAIFLLGYVCLLLATAHAMNIWTWLLQVIVIGNLGWGLGCLALTVGASGVTRLGQAYLALQAVVVFVIAAWQWRAGSQQVTSAAMPPKHA
;
A
#
# COMPACT_ATOMS: atom_id res chain seq x y z
N MET A 1 7.37 4.89 23.03
CA MET A 1 6.31 5.13 22.03
C MET A 1 5.42 3.89 21.93
N PRO A 2 4.11 4.02 21.72
CA PRO A 2 3.22 2.85 21.64
C PRO A 2 3.61 1.92 20.49
N THR A 3 3.55 0.62 20.75
CA THR A 3 3.92 -0.44 19.80
C THR A 3 2.83 -1.50 19.69
N VAL A 4 2.69 -2.07 18.50
CA VAL A 4 1.76 -3.13 18.11
C VAL A 4 2.57 -4.41 17.91
N THR A 5 2.14 -5.52 18.49
CA THR A 5 2.82 -6.82 18.34
C THR A 5 2.59 -7.34 16.93
N ASN A 6 3.62 -7.78 16.23
CA ASN A 6 3.49 -8.25 14.85
C ASN A 6 3.05 -9.73 14.79
N HIS A 7 1.75 -9.98 14.99
CA HIS A 7 1.19 -11.32 14.85
C HIS A 7 1.12 -11.76 13.38
N SER A 8 0.95 -13.06 13.17
CA SER A 8 0.93 -13.70 11.84
C SER A 8 -0.02 -13.03 10.85
N GLY A 9 -1.23 -12.62 11.29
CA GLY A 9 -2.20 -11.91 10.44
C GLY A 9 -1.69 -10.58 9.87
N LEU A 10 -1.21 -9.67 10.72
CA LEU A 10 -0.69 -8.37 10.30
C LEU A 10 0.56 -8.54 9.43
N ARG A 11 1.45 -9.45 9.82
CA ARG A 11 2.65 -9.80 9.04
C ARG A 11 2.30 -10.28 7.63
N ASN A 12 1.29 -11.12 7.49
CA ASN A 12 0.86 -11.63 6.19
C ASN A 12 0.24 -10.53 5.32
N ILE A 13 -0.52 -9.60 5.91
CA ILE A 13 -1.06 -8.44 5.19
C ILE A 13 0.08 -7.53 4.69
N LEU A 14 1.08 -7.23 5.55
CA LEU A 14 2.24 -6.42 5.15
C LEU A 14 3.06 -7.10 4.04
N ARG A 15 3.21 -8.42 4.08
CA ARG A 15 3.89 -9.18 3.01
C ARG A 15 3.09 -9.21 1.72
N LEU A 16 1.76 -9.38 1.80
CA LEU A 16 0.89 -9.32 0.63
C LEU A 16 1.01 -7.96 -0.05
N ASP A 17 0.96 -6.88 0.73
CA ASP A 17 1.16 -5.51 0.25
C ASP A 17 2.52 -5.37 -0.47
N ALA A 18 3.59 -5.83 0.18
CA ALA A 18 4.93 -5.80 -0.40
C ALA A 18 5.04 -6.56 -1.71
N VAL A 19 4.42 -7.75 -1.82
CA VAL A 19 4.39 -8.53 -3.06
C VAL A 19 3.60 -7.79 -4.15
N THR A 20 2.45 -7.21 -3.83
CA THR A 20 1.66 -6.45 -4.80
C THR A 20 2.41 -5.21 -5.29
N CYS A 21 3.03 -4.44 -4.40
CA CYS A 21 3.84 -3.27 -4.77
C CYS A 21 5.06 -3.67 -5.60
N SER A 22 5.73 -4.78 -5.25
CA SER A 22 6.88 -5.29 -6.02
C SER A 22 6.48 -5.68 -7.43
N ALA A 23 5.36 -6.37 -7.59
CA ALA A 23 4.85 -6.77 -8.90
C ALA A 23 4.54 -5.54 -9.78
N VAL A 24 3.86 -4.53 -9.21
CA VAL A 24 3.57 -3.27 -9.93
C VAL A 24 4.85 -2.50 -10.27
N ALA A 25 5.80 -2.41 -9.34
CA ALA A 25 7.07 -1.73 -9.57
C ALA A 25 7.89 -2.39 -10.70
N VAL A 26 8.01 -3.72 -10.67
CA VAL A 26 8.69 -4.47 -11.73
C VAL A 26 7.99 -4.30 -13.07
N LEU A 27 6.65 -4.40 -13.08
CA LEU A 27 5.84 -4.19 -14.28
C LEU A 27 6.09 -2.79 -14.88
N GLN A 28 6.08 -1.75 -14.04
CA GLN A 28 6.31 -0.37 -14.45
C GLN A 28 7.74 -0.09 -14.91
N LEU A 29 8.77 -0.71 -14.32
CA LEU A 29 10.16 -0.53 -14.76
C LEU A 29 10.45 -1.27 -16.07
N VAL A 30 10.01 -2.52 -16.17
CA VAL A 30 10.31 -3.38 -17.33
C VAL A 30 9.51 -2.96 -18.55
N LEU A 31 8.24 -2.56 -18.37
CA LEU A 31 7.33 -2.23 -19.45
C LEU A 31 6.91 -0.75 -19.44
N ALA A 32 7.77 0.16 -18.95
CA ALA A 32 7.47 1.59 -18.83
C ALA A 32 6.92 2.19 -20.13
N GLN A 33 7.66 2.09 -21.24
CA GLN A 33 7.27 2.66 -22.53
C GLN A 33 6.01 2.02 -23.13
N PRO A 34 5.92 0.67 -23.19
CA PRO A 34 4.70 0.01 -23.64
C PRO A 34 3.48 0.41 -22.80
N LEU A 35 3.60 0.43 -21.47
CA LEU A 35 2.51 0.83 -20.56
C LEU A 35 2.14 2.30 -20.74
N ALA A 36 3.12 3.20 -20.89
CA ALA A 36 2.87 4.61 -21.13
C ALA A 36 1.97 4.81 -22.36
N SER A 37 2.30 4.14 -23.47
CA SER A 37 1.50 4.20 -24.70
C SER A 37 0.11 3.58 -24.55
N LEU A 38 0.00 2.44 -23.83
CA LEU A 38 -1.25 1.70 -23.70
C LEU A 38 -2.22 2.37 -22.70
N LEU A 39 -1.69 2.90 -21.61
CA LEU A 39 -2.45 3.53 -20.54
C LEU A 39 -2.69 5.02 -20.80
N GLY A 40 -1.96 5.63 -21.73
CA GLY A 40 -2.00 7.08 -21.95
C GLY A 40 -1.42 7.83 -20.74
N LEU A 41 -0.37 7.28 -20.13
CA LEU A 41 0.33 7.85 -18.98
C LEU A 41 1.76 8.21 -19.35
N ASP A 42 2.33 9.18 -18.65
CA ASP A 42 3.72 9.57 -18.86
C ASP A 42 4.69 8.46 -18.40
N SER A 43 5.69 8.14 -19.22
CA SER A 43 6.69 7.11 -18.91
C SER A 43 7.53 7.43 -17.67
N MET A 44 7.88 8.70 -17.46
CA MET A 44 8.62 9.16 -16.28
C MET A 44 7.76 9.05 -15.03
N LEU A 45 6.44 9.25 -15.15
CA LEU A 45 5.51 9.01 -14.06
C LEU A 45 5.51 7.53 -13.66
N LEU A 46 5.50 6.60 -14.62
CA LEU A 46 5.56 5.16 -14.35
C LEU A 46 6.89 4.74 -13.70
N ILE A 47 8.01 5.24 -14.21
CA ILE A 47 9.35 4.93 -13.67
C ILE A 47 9.50 5.52 -12.26
N GLY A 48 9.12 6.79 -12.06
CA GLY A 48 9.17 7.44 -10.76
C GLY A 48 8.28 6.75 -9.73
N SER A 49 7.08 6.33 -10.15
CA SER A 49 6.16 5.51 -9.35
C SER A 49 6.80 4.20 -8.93
N ALA A 50 7.46 3.50 -9.86
CA ALA A 50 8.08 2.22 -9.56
C ALA A 50 9.25 2.35 -8.57
N ILE A 51 10.09 3.37 -8.72
CA ILE A 51 11.19 3.64 -7.78
C ILE A 51 10.63 3.94 -6.39
N PHE A 52 9.58 4.76 -6.30
CA PHE A 52 8.88 5.02 -5.05
C PHE A 52 8.33 3.72 -4.42
N LEU A 53 7.66 2.89 -5.21
CA LEU A 53 7.12 1.61 -4.76
C LEU A 53 8.21 0.67 -4.25
N LEU A 54 9.38 0.62 -4.86
CA LEU A 54 10.51 -0.19 -4.35
C LEU A 54 10.97 0.30 -2.97
N GLY A 55 11.07 1.62 -2.76
CA GLY A 55 11.35 2.17 -1.44
C GLY A 55 10.28 1.81 -0.41
N TYR A 56 9.01 1.86 -0.81
CA TYR A 56 7.88 1.46 0.03
C TYR A 56 7.87 -0.05 0.35
N VAL A 57 8.22 -0.90 -0.61
CA VAL A 57 8.40 -2.36 -0.41
C VAL A 57 9.46 -2.63 0.66
N CYS A 58 10.59 -1.93 0.61
CA CYS A 58 11.63 -2.06 1.63
C CYS A 58 11.09 -1.73 3.03
N LEU A 59 10.30 -0.66 3.16
CA LEU A 59 9.64 -0.28 4.40
C LEU A 59 8.67 -1.36 4.89
N LEU A 60 7.82 -1.88 4.01
CA LEU A 60 6.84 -2.92 4.33
C LEU A 60 7.51 -4.21 4.82
N LEU A 61 8.56 -4.66 4.11
CA LEU A 61 9.30 -5.85 4.48
C LEU A 61 10.03 -5.65 5.81
N ALA A 62 10.71 -4.52 6.01
CA ALA A 62 11.37 -4.23 7.30
C ALA A 62 10.36 -4.26 8.46
N THR A 63 9.17 -3.69 8.25
CA THR A 63 8.07 -3.69 9.22
C THR A 63 7.52 -5.11 9.45
N ALA A 64 7.38 -5.92 8.39
CA ALA A 64 6.90 -7.29 8.47
C ALA A 64 7.87 -8.24 9.20
N HIS A 65 9.18 -7.94 9.20
CA HIS A 65 10.20 -8.71 9.91
C HIS A 65 10.37 -8.28 11.37
N ALA A 66 9.92 -7.09 11.75
CA ALA A 66 9.98 -6.62 13.14
C ALA A 66 9.01 -7.39 14.05
N MET A 67 9.44 -7.72 15.27
CA MET A 67 8.56 -8.35 16.27
C MET A 67 7.53 -7.37 16.86
N ASN A 68 7.95 -6.14 17.11
CA ASN A 68 7.07 -5.04 17.53
C ASN A 68 7.15 -3.92 16.51
N ILE A 69 5.99 -3.46 16.06
CA ILE A 69 5.84 -2.37 15.10
C ILE A 69 5.45 -1.11 15.87
N TRP A 70 6.08 0.02 15.59
CA TRP A 70 5.66 1.28 16.18
C TRP A 70 4.29 1.70 15.62
N THR A 71 3.35 2.09 16.47
CA THR A 71 1.98 2.40 16.04
C THR A 71 1.95 3.50 14.98
N TRP A 72 2.79 4.52 15.12
CA TRP A 72 2.90 5.60 14.15
C TRP A 72 3.41 5.10 12.78
N LEU A 73 4.29 4.10 12.76
CA LEU A 73 4.83 3.53 11.52
C LEU A 73 3.73 2.79 10.75
N LEU A 74 2.89 2.03 11.47
CA LEU A 74 1.71 1.39 10.89
C LEU A 74 0.72 2.43 10.35
N GLN A 75 0.53 3.56 11.05
CA GLN A 75 -0.30 4.66 10.56
C GLN A 75 0.28 5.31 9.30
N VAL A 76 1.59 5.49 9.22
CA VAL A 76 2.26 6.00 8.01
C VAL A 76 2.03 5.08 6.82
N ILE A 77 2.11 3.76 7.01
CA ILE A 77 1.83 2.76 5.95
C ILE A 77 0.37 2.88 5.49
N VAL A 78 -0.59 2.92 6.41
CA VAL A 78 -2.02 3.06 6.08
C VAL A 78 -2.29 4.38 5.33
N ILE A 79 -1.76 5.50 5.82
CA ILE A 79 -1.92 6.81 5.18
C ILE A 79 -1.23 6.85 3.82
N GLY A 80 -0.07 6.21 3.68
CA GLY A 80 0.64 6.06 2.41
C GLY A 80 -0.20 5.35 1.37
N ASN A 81 -0.80 4.21 1.72
CA ASN A 81 -1.72 3.47 0.85
C ASN A 81 -2.96 4.30 0.48
N LEU A 82 -3.54 5.04 1.43
CA LEU A 82 -4.65 5.96 1.15
C LEU A 82 -4.23 7.08 0.18
N GLY A 83 -3.09 7.72 0.43
CA GLY A 83 -2.54 8.77 -0.42
C GLY A 83 -2.27 8.29 -1.84
N TRP A 84 -1.74 7.06 -1.98
CA TRP A 84 -1.52 6.43 -3.28
C TRP A 84 -2.84 6.23 -4.05
N GLY A 85 -3.84 5.67 -3.39
CA GLY A 85 -5.15 5.45 -4.01
C GLY A 85 -5.83 6.76 -4.42
N LEU A 86 -5.77 7.79 -3.57
CA LEU A 86 -6.26 9.13 -3.91
C LEU A 86 -5.48 9.75 -5.08
N GLY A 87 -4.17 9.57 -5.13
CA GLY A 87 -3.34 9.99 -6.27
C GLY A 87 -3.76 9.33 -7.57
N CYS A 88 -4.06 8.02 -7.55
CA CYS A 88 -4.57 7.29 -8.71
C CYS A 88 -5.92 7.84 -9.19
N LEU A 89 -6.84 8.13 -8.26
CA LEU A 89 -8.13 8.73 -8.59
C LEU A 89 -7.98 10.16 -9.14
N ALA A 90 -7.08 10.95 -8.55
CA ALA A 90 -6.78 12.30 -9.03
C ALA A 90 -6.22 12.28 -10.46
N LEU A 91 -5.30 11.36 -10.77
CA LEU A 91 -4.79 11.15 -12.13
C LEU A 91 -5.90 10.73 -13.10
N THR A 92 -6.84 9.89 -12.65
CA THR A 92 -7.95 9.41 -13.48
C THR A 92 -8.84 10.56 -13.97
N VAL A 93 -9.07 11.58 -13.13
CA VAL A 93 -9.93 12.73 -13.46
C VAL A 93 -9.18 13.94 -14.00
N GLY A 94 -7.91 14.11 -13.62
CA GLY A 94 -7.14 15.32 -13.88
C GLY A 94 -6.16 15.24 -15.05
N ALA A 95 -5.73 14.04 -15.45
CA ALA A 95 -4.78 13.90 -16.54
C ALA A 95 -5.51 13.79 -17.90
N SER A 96 -5.16 14.68 -18.83
CA SER A 96 -5.61 14.59 -20.22
C SER A 96 -4.89 13.45 -20.93
N GLY A 97 -5.61 12.69 -21.76
CA GLY A 97 -5.02 11.64 -22.60
C GLY A 97 -4.95 10.24 -21.96
N VAL A 98 -5.37 10.06 -20.71
CA VAL A 98 -5.46 8.73 -20.08
C VAL A 98 -6.49 7.88 -20.83
N THR A 99 -6.09 6.69 -21.27
CA THR A 99 -6.97 5.77 -22.00
C THR A 99 -7.98 5.12 -21.04
N ARG A 100 -9.06 4.52 -21.57
CA ARG A 100 -9.99 3.72 -20.75
C ARG A 100 -9.28 2.60 -19.98
N LEU A 101 -8.24 2.00 -20.57
CA LEU A 101 -7.43 1.00 -19.88
C LEU A 101 -6.57 1.62 -18.78
N GLY A 102 -6.00 2.81 -19.02
CA GLY A 102 -5.31 3.60 -18.00
C GLY A 102 -6.20 3.92 -16.80
N GLN A 103 -7.43 4.35 -17.04
CA GLN A 103 -8.42 4.60 -15.99
C GLN A 103 -8.74 3.32 -15.21
N ALA A 104 -8.96 2.19 -15.89
CA ALA A 104 -9.20 0.90 -15.23
C ALA A 104 -7.98 0.44 -14.41
N TYR A 105 -6.77 0.65 -14.92
CA TYR A 105 -5.52 0.36 -14.21
C TYR A 105 -5.39 1.19 -12.92
N LEU A 106 -5.59 2.50 -13.00
CA LEU A 106 -5.56 3.40 -11.84
C LEU A 106 -6.66 3.08 -10.82
N ALA A 107 -7.88 2.78 -11.28
CA ALA A 107 -8.99 2.39 -10.42
C ALA A 107 -8.71 1.05 -9.70
N LEU A 108 -8.16 0.06 -10.42
CA LEU A 108 -7.77 -1.22 -9.84
C LEU A 108 -6.71 -1.03 -8.76
N GLN A 109 -5.68 -0.21 -9.01
CA GLN A 109 -4.69 0.11 -7.99
C GLN A 109 -5.32 0.75 -6.76
N ALA A 110 -6.18 1.76 -6.95
CA ALA A 110 -6.86 2.46 -5.86
C ALA A 110 -7.69 1.49 -4.99
N VAL A 111 -8.47 0.61 -5.61
CA VAL A 111 -9.28 -0.39 -4.89
C VAL A 111 -8.39 -1.32 -4.08
N VAL A 112 -7.32 -1.85 -4.68
CA VAL A 112 -6.40 -2.78 -4.01
C VAL A 112 -5.76 -2.13 -2.79
N VAL A 113 -5.18 -0.93 -2.93
CA VAL A 113 -4.51 -0.26 -1.80
C VAL A 113 -5.49 0.18 -0.72
N PHE A 114 -6.73 0.55 -1.05
CA PHE A 114 -7.75 0.86 -0.06
C PHE A 114 -8.19 -0.37 0.74
N VAL A 115 -8.34 -1.52 0.09
CA VAL A 115 -8.66 -2.77 0.77
C VAL A 115 -7.52 -3.17 1.72
N ILE A 116 -6.27 -3.08 1.25
CA ILE A 116 -5.09 -3.38 2.06
C ILE A 116 -4.98 -2.41 3.25
N ALA A 117 -5.15 -1.10 3.02
CA ALA A 117 -5.15 -0.09 4.08
C ALA A 117 -6.23 -0.36 5.14
N ALA A 118 -7.44 -0.74 4.72
CA ALA A 118 -8.52 -1.11 5.63
C ALA A 118 -8.18 -2.36 6.45
N TRP A 119 -7.51 -3.36 5.86
CA TRP A 119 -7.05 -4.54 6.59
C TRP A 119 -5.93 -4.23 7.58
N GLN A 120 -4.95 -3.41 7.19
CA GLN A 120 -3.86 -2.95 8.08
C GLN A 120 -4.40 -2.15 9.26
N TRP A 121 -5.34 -1.24 9.01
CA TRP A 121 -6.00 -0.45 10.05
C TRP A 121 -6.77 -1.32 11.03
N ARG A 122 -7.59 -2.26 10.54
CA ARG A 122 -8.36 -3.19 11.38
C ARG A 122 -7.46 -4.10 12.22
N ALA A 123 -6.39 -4.63 11.64
CA ALA A 123 -5.43 -5.47 12.35
C ALA A 123 -4.70 -4.67 13.45
N GLY A 124 -4.35 -3.40 13.19
CA GLY A 124 -3.75 -2.51 14.18
C GLY A 124 -4.69 -2.10 15.31
N SER A 125 -5.97 -1.84 15.00
CA SER A 125 -6.96 -1.36 15.98
C SER A 125 -7.45 -2.44 16.94
N GLN A 126 -7.51 -3.70 16.51
CA GLN A 126 -7.91 -4.83 17.36
C GLN A 126 -6.98 -5.04 18.56
N GLN A 127 -5.69 -4.71 18.45
CA GLN A 127 -4.75 -4.85 19.56
C GLN A 127 -4.98 -3.82 20.67
N VAL A 128 -5.36 -2.60 20.30
CA VAL A 128 -5.69 -1.54 21.27
C VAL A 128 -6.90 -1.97 22.11
N THR A 129 -7.86 -2.67 21.50
CA THR A 129 -9.06 -3.15 22.18
C THR A 129 -8.78 -4.35 23.09
N SER A 130 -7.95 -5.31 22.65
CA SER A 130 -7.55 -6.46 23.48
C SER A 130 -6.73 -6.07 24.72
N ALA A 131 -5.92 -5.01 24.62
CA ALA A 131 -5.15 -4.49 25.76
C ALA A 131 -6.03 -3.76 26.81
N ALA A 132 -7.21 -3.29 26.42
CA ALA A 132 -8.12 -2.54 27.29
C ALA A 132 -9.13 -3.42 28.07
N MET A 133 -9.18 -4.74 27.82
CA MET A 133 -10.08 -5.64 28.51
C MET A 133 -9.45 -6.13 29.83
N PRO A 134 -10.00 -5.79 31.02
CA PRO A 134 -9.43 -6.21 32.29
C PRO A 134 -9.49 -7.74 32.44
N PRO A 135 -8.54 -8.36 33.16
CA PRO A 135 -8.57 -9.79 33.40
C PRO A 135 -9.85 -10.16 34.15
N LYS A 136 -10.62 -11.10 33.60
CA LYS A 136 -11.70 -11.76 34.35
C LYS A 136 -11.03 -12.66 35.38
N HIS A 137 -10.88 -12.16 36.61
CA HIS A 137 -10.52 -12.98 37.74
C HIS A 137 -11.62 -14.05 37.91
N ALA A 138 -11.20 -15.31 37.82
CA ALA A 138 -11.97 -16.51 38.16
C ALA A 138 -11.61 -16.95 39.58
#